data_AF-A0AA39HF07-F1
#
_entry.id   AF-A0AA39HF07-F1
#
_cell.length_a   1.000
_cell.length_b   1.000
_cell.length_c   1.000
_cell.angle_alpha   90.00
_cell.angle_beta   90.00
_cell.angle_gamma   90.00
#
_symmetry.space_group_name_H-M   'P 1'
#
loop_
_entity.id
_entity.type
_entity.pdbx_description
1 polymer ?
#
loop_
_entity_poly.entity_id
_entity_poly.type
_entity_poly.pdbx_seq_one_letter_code
_entity_poly.pdbx_strand_id
1 'polypeptide(L)'
;MRDQGAVPSMIPQGAGSAPLPGMDLKKRGKLMCVKVCLLNQTTAVFHLGHKALGEALFDEVCRYLNLLEKDYFGLEFLDCYGNRCWLDKEKTILRQITQAHSDGKFYFVVKFYTPNPSELEEEYTRYLLSLQIKRDLAMGEFICIENTAALMVAYLVQSECGDFSPDDYPDHSYLSARNFVPNQTIPFQIKVMQNHKQLM
;
A
#
# COMPACT_ATOMS: atom_id res chain seq x y z
N MET A 1 -21.80 20.65 33.07
CA MET A 1 -21.67 19.19 32.95
C MET A 1 -22.18 18.76 31.59
N ARG A 2 -21.27 18.53 30.64
CA ARG A 2 -21.25 17.41 29.69
C ARG A 2 -20.01 17.58 28.81
N ASP A 3 -19.12 16.63 29.01
CA ASP A 3 -17.90 16.31 28.28
C ASP A 3 -18.19 16.14 26.78
N GLN A 4 -17.39 16.75 25.91
CA GLN A 4 -17.22 16.31 24.53
C GLN A 4 -15.78 15.84 24.39
N GLY A 5 -15.62 14.52 24.31
CA GLY A 5 -14.34 13.86 24.09
C GLY A 5 -13.80 14.20 22.70
N ALA A 6 -12.68 14.90 22.67
CA ALA A 6 -11.84 15.03 21.49
C ALA A 6 -11.23 13.66 21.17
N VAL A 7 -11.43 13.18 19.94
CA VAL A 7 -10.76 11.98 19.41
C VAL A 7 -9.29 12.36 19.13
N PRO A 8 -8.28 11.68 19.69
CA PRO A 8 -6.91 12.06 19.46
C PRO A 8 -6.44 11.58 18.08
N SER A 9 -5.96 12.51 17.27
CA SER A 9 -5.16 12.25 16.08
C SER A 9 -3.87 11.51 16.47
N MET A 10 -3.67 10.28 16.00
CA MET A 10 -2.40 9.58 16.18
C MET A 10 -1.95 8.92 14.87
N ILE A 11 -1.29 9.70 14.01
CA ILE A 11 -0.30 9.17 13.08
C ILE A 11 0.98 9.95 13.34
N PRO A 12 2.04 9.33 13.90
CA PRO A 12 3.30 10.02 14.11
C PRO A 12 3.94 10.35 12.76
N GLN A 13 3.93 11.64 12.41
CA GLN A 13 4.87 12.19 11.44
C GLN A 13 6.24 12.35 12.12
N GLY A 14 7.29 11.80 11.51
CA GLY A 14 8.66 12.24 11.76
C GLY A 14 9.65 11.15 12.14
N ALA A 15 10.58 10.92 11.19
CA ALA A 15 12.01 10.74 11.39
C ALA A 15 12.52 9.50 12.15
N GLY A 16 13.34 8.73 11.40
CA GLY A 16 14.41 7.84 11.87
C GLY A 16 14.41 7.47 13.34
N SER A 17 13.76 6.36 13.67
CA SER A 17 13.91 5.73 14.97
C SER A 17 15.38 5.39 15.21
N ALA A 18 15.96 5.93 16.29
CA ALA A 18 17.29 5.60 16.75
C ALA A 18 17.41 4.10 17.07
N PRO A 19 18.60 3.48 16.92
CA PRO A 19 18.79 2.07 17.25
C PRO A 19 18.50 1.80 18.73
N LEU A 20 17.93 0.63 19.03
CA LEU A 20 17.65 0.18 20.40
C LEU A 20 18.93 0.16 21.28
N PRO A 21 18.86 0.54 22.57
CA PRO A 21 20.02 0.51 23.47
C PRO A 21 20.41 -0.94 23.81
N GLY A 22 21.66 -1.32 23.53
CA GLY A 22 22.19 -2.67 23.81
C GLY A 22 22.81 -3.39 22.62
N MET A 23 22.78 -2.80 21.41
CA MET A 23 23.49 -3.35 20.25
C MET A 23 24.96 -2.91 20.26
N ASP A 24 25.86 -3.87 20.43
CA ASP A 24 27.32 -3.70 20.44
C ASP A 24 27.82 -2.96 19.18
N LEU A 25 28.22 -1.70 19.35
CA LEU A 25 28.62 -0.77 18.29
C LEU A 25 29.87 -1.21 17.52
N LYS A 26 30.64 -2.17 18.05
CA LYS A 26 31.91 -2.64 17.46
C LYS A 26 31.74 -3.66 16.33
N LYS A 27 30.53 -4.18 16.08
CA LYS A 27 30.24 -5.14 14.99
C LYS A 27 29.49 -4.54 13.79
N ARG A 28 29.48 -3.21 13.61
CA ARG A 28 28.86 -2.62 12.41
C ARG A 28 29.69 -2.93 11.15
N GLY A 29 29.35 -4.02 10.50
CA GLY A 29 29.51 -4.10 9.05
C GLY A 29 28.81 -2.91 8.39
N LYS A 30 29.24 -2.56 7.16
CA LYS A 30 28.67 -1.44 6.40
C LYS A 30 27.13 -1.55 6.34
N LEU A 31 26.43 -0.44 6.58
CA LEU A 31 24.96 -0.37 6.51
C LEU A 31 24.54 0.11 5.11
N MET A 32 23.41 -0.43 4.62
CA MET A 32 22.73 0.00 3.41
C MET A 32 21.42 0.69 3.78
N CYS A 33 21.03 1.66 2.97
CA CYS A 33 19.76 2.36 3.05
C CYS A 33 18.82 1.80 1.97
N VAL A 34 17.65 1.29 2.37
CA VAL A 34 16.68 0.66 1.48
C VAL A 34 15.38 1.45 1.52
N LYS A 35 14.86 1.83 0.35
CA LYS A 35 13.58 2.53 0.22
C LYS A 35 12.49 1.54 -0.14
N VAL A 36 11.37 1.61 0.58
CA VAL A 36 10.19 0.78 0.31
C VAL A 36 8.99 1.69 0.08
N CYS A 37 8.39 1.58 -1.10
CA CYS A 37 7.11 2.22 -1.42
C CYS A 37 5.97 1.35 -0.87
N LEU A 38 5.16 1.93 0.01
CA LEU A 38 4.03 1.27 0.65
C LEU A 38 2.76 1.38 -0.22
N LEU A 39 1.72 0.62 0.15
CA LEU A 39 0.45 0.58 -0.59
C LEU A 39 -0.31 1.90 -0.60
N ASN A 40 -0.11 2.74 0.41
CA ASN A 40 -0.65 4.10 0.47
C ASN A 40 0.22 5.14 -0.28
N GLN A 41 1.14 4.68 -1.14
CA GLN A 41 2.07 5.51 -1.94
C GLN A 41 3.13 6.28 -1.13
N THR A 42 3.17 6.12 0.19
CA THR A 42 4.26 6.69 1.00
C THR A 42 5.53 5.86 0.85
N THR A 43 6.69 6.49 1.04
CA THR A 43 7.99 5.79 1.01
C THR A 43 8.59 5.75 2.40
N ALA A 44 8.84 4.55 2.92
CA ALA A 44 9.58 4.31 4.15
C ALA A 44 11.04 3.98 3.84
N VAL A 45 11.93 4.29 4.79
CA VAL A 45 13.38 4.09 4.65
C VAL A 45 13.90 3.23 5.78
N PHE A 46 14.60 2.15 5.43
CA PHE A 46 15.14 1.16 6.36
C PHE A 46 16.66 1.10 6.26
N HIS A 47 17.32 0.88 7.40
CA HIS A 47 18.78 0.78 7.48
C HIS A 47 19.16 -0.64 7.91
N LEU A 48 19.76 -1.41 6.99
CA LEU A 48 20.10 -2.82 7.21
C LEU A 48 21.60 -3.05 7.02
N GLY A 49 22.15 -4.11 7.62
CA GLY A 49 23.52 -4.53 7.35
C GLY A 49 23.69 -4.99 5.90
N HIS A 50 24.87 -4.79 5.29
CA HIS A 50 25.15 -5.22 3.91
C HIS A 50 24.92 -6.71 3.63
N LYS A 51 24.96 -7.55 4.67
CA LYS A 51 24.73 -8.99 4.60
C LYS A 51 23.29 -9.39 4.96
N ALA A 52 22.38 -8.43 5.17
CA ALA A 52 21.00 -8.73 5.52
C ALA A 52 20.31 -9.52 4.40
N LEU A 53 19.57 -10.55 4.83
CA LEU A 53 18.69 -11.35 3.97
C LEU A 53 17.43 -10.57 3.62
N GLY A 54 16.74 -11.00 2.56
CA GLY A 54 15.46 -10.41 2.16
C GLY A 54 14.40 -10.50 3.27
N GLU A 55 14.41 -11.58 4.05
CA GLU A 55 13.53 -11.77 5.20
C GLU A 55 13.65 -10.62 6.21
N ALA A 56 14.87 -10.17 6.52
CA ALA A 56 15.09 -9.09 7.48
C ALA A 56 14.46 -7.76 7.04
N LEU A 57 14.46 -7.46 5.74
CA LEU A 57 13.76 -6.27 5.23
C LEU A 57 12.24 -6.44 5.31
N PHE A 58 11.74 -7.61 4.92
CA PHE A 58 10.30 -7.89 4.98
C PHE A 58 9.77 -7.79 6.41
N ASP A 59 10.47 -8.38 7.38
CA ASP A 59 10.09 -8.32 8.79
C ASP A 59 10.10 -6.89 9.34
N GLU A 60 11.09 -6.08 8.97
CA GLU A 60 11.17 -4.67 9.37
C GLU A 60 10.01 -3.85 8.78
N VAL A 61 9.61 -4.12 7.53
CA VAL A 61 8.43 -3.51 6.90
C VAL A 61 7.15 -3.93 7.62
N CYS A 62 6.95 -5.22 7.88
CA CYS A 62 5.77 -5.70 8.59
C CYS A 62 5.71 -5.15 10.02
N ARG A 63 6.85 -5.03 10.71
CA ARG A 63 6.95 -4.41 12.04
C ARG A 63 6.60 -2.92 11.99
N TYR A 64 7.10 -2.20 10.98
CA TYR A 64 6.76 -0.79 10.76
C TYR A 64 5.25 -0.59 10.54
N LEU A 65 4.61 -1.51 9.82
CA LEU A 65 3.17 -1.48 9.55
C LEU A 65 2.32 -2.07 10.69
N ASN A 66 2.93 -2.65 11.74
CA ASN A 66 2.23 -3.44 12.75
C ASN A 66 1.35 -4.55 12.14
N LEU A 67 1.86 -5.24 11.11
CA LEU A 67 1.13 -6.24 10.35
C LEU A 67 1.25 -7.64 10.96
N LEU A 68 0.11 -8.23 11.32
CA LEU A 68 0.02 -9.58 11.89
C LEU A 68 -0.11 -10.65 10.80
N GLU A 69 -1.05 -10.50 9.86
CA GLU A 69 -1.30 -11.45 8.77
C GLU A 69 -0.34 -11.21 7.58
N LYS A 70 0.95 -11.47 7.79
CA LYS A 70 2.01 -11.13 6.83
C LYS A 70 2.01 -12.00 5.56
N ASP A 71 1.41 -13.18 5.62
CA ASP A 71 1.51 -14.20 4.56
C ASP A 71 0.89 -13.76 3.23
N TYR A 72 -0.02 -12.79 3.24
CA TYR A 72 -0.63 -12.24 2.03
C TYR A 72 0.28 -11.28 1.27
N PHE A 73 1.39 -10.84 1.85
CA PHE A 73 2.19 -9.75 1.32
C PHE A 73 3.61 -10.16 0.95
N GLY A 74 4.24 -9.31 0.14
CA GLY A 74 5.63 -9.46 -0.24
C GLY A 74 6.28 -8.13 -0.61
N LEU A 75 7.55 -8.21 -0.95
CA LEU A 75 8.30 -7.11 -1.53
C LEU A 75 8.70 -7.46 -2.95
N GLU A 76 8.48 -6.54 -3.86
CA GLU A 76 9.00 -6.59 -5.23
C GLU A 76 9.96 -5.43 -5.48
N PHE A 77 10.82 -5.57 -6.47
CA PHE A 77 11.67 -4.51 -7.01
C PHE A 77 11.70 -4.63 -8.53
N LEU A 78 12.16 -3.58 -9.20
CA LEU A 78 12.31 -3.59 -10.65
C LEU A 78 13.74 -3.93 -11.04
N ASP A 79 13.92 -4.81 -12.03
CA ASP A 79 15.19 -5.00 -12.71
C ASP A 79 15.49 -3.84 -13.68
N CYS A 80 16.66 -3.85 -14.33
CA CYS A 80 17.04 -2.82 -15.30
C CYS A 80 16.17 -2.76 -16.57
N TYR A 81 15.32 -3.75 -16.80
CA TYR A 81 14.36 -3.80 -17.91
C TYR A 81 12.94 -3.39 -17.49
N GLY A 82 12.73 -3.07 -16.21
CA GLY A 82 11.42 -2.73 -15.67
C GLY A 82 10.55 -3.94 -15.32
N ASN A 83 11.09 -5.16 -15.31
CA ASN A 83 10.36 -6.34 -14.88
C ASN A 83 10.26 -6.40 -13.35
N ARG A 84 9.10 -6.80 -12.85
CA ARG A 84 8.88 -7.04 -11.42
C ARG A 84 9.58 -8.32 -10.98
N CYS A 85 10.44 -8.19 -9.97
CA CYS A 85 11.17 -9.28 -9.35
C CYS A 85 10.76 -9.36 -7.87
N TRP A 86 10.33 -10.53 -7.42
CA TRP A 86 10.08 -10.78 -6.00
C TRP A 86 11.39 -10.79 -5.22
N LEU A 87 11.39 -10.16 -4.04
CA LEU A 87 12.47 -10.31 -3.08
C LEU A 87 12.47 -11.74 -2.54
N ASP A 88 13.56 -12.45 -2.79
CA ASP A 88 13.85 -13.75 -2.21
C ASP A 88 14.27 -13.58 -0.75
N LYS A 89 13.51 -14.20 0.17
CA LYS A 89 13.73 -14.08 1.62
C LYS A 89 15.05 -14.71 2.07
N GLU A 90 15.54 -15.72 1.36
CA GLU A 90 16.72 -16.52 1.75
C GLU A 90 18.03 -15.95 1.20
N LYS A 91 17.97 -14.98 0.28
CA LYS A 91 19.14 -14.35 -0.33
C LYS A 91 19.41 -12.97 0.23
N THR A 92 20.67 -12.54 0.20
CA THR A 92 21.03 -11.18 0.62
C THR A 92 20.42 -10.14 -0.32
N ILE A 93 19.91 -9.04 0.24
CA ILE A 93 19.26 -7.95 -0.52
C ILE A 93 20.23 -7.39 -1.56
N LEU A 94 21.47 -7.11 -1.13
CA LEU A 94 22.50 -6.52 -1.98
C LEU A 94 22.83 -7.40 -3.20
N ARG A 95 22.87 -8.72 -3.03
CA ARG A 95 23.12 -9.65 -4.14
C ARG A 95 22.01 -9.60 -5.18
N GLN A 96 20.76 -9.57 -4.73
CA GLN A 96 19.59 -9.56 -5.61
C GLN A 96 19.52 -8.27 -6.45
N ILE A 97 19.63 -7.11 -5.81
CA ILE A 97 19.58 -5.81 -6.52
C ILE A 97 20.78 -5.63 -7.46
N THR A 98 21.96 -6.13 -7.08
CA THR A 98 23.16 -6.07 -7.94
C THR A 98 23.01 -6.97 -9.17
N GLN A 99 22.53 -8.21 -8.98
CA GLN A 99 22.37 -9.17 -10.07
C GLN A 99 21.28 -8.73 -11.06
N ALA A 100 20.23 -8.07 -10.57
CA ALA A 100 19.14 -7.55 -11.40
C ALA A 100 19.40 -6.13 -11.94
N HIS A 101 20.54 -5.52 -11.60
CA HIS A 101 20.85 -4.12 -11.93
C HIS A 101 19.71 -3.15 -11.54
N SER A 102 19.11 -3.38 -10.38
CA SER A 102 17.99 -2.61 -9.84
C SER A 102 18.45 -1.26 -9.26
N ASP A 103 17.55 -0.29 -9.23
CA ASP A 103 17.74 1.00 -8.54
C ASP A 103 17.71 0.89 -7.00
N GLY A 104 17.38 -0.29 -6.48
CA GLY A 104 17.32 -0.58 -5.04
C GLY A 104 16.06 -0.04 -4.36
N LYS A 105 15.02 0.35 -5.12
CA LYS A 105 13.70 0.68 -4.60
C LYS A 105 12.81 -0.56 -4.60
N PHE A 106 12.21 -0.83 -3.45
CA PHE A 106 11.26 -1.92 -3.26
C PHE A 106 9.83 -1.39 -3.18
N TYR A 107 8.86 -2.26 -3.44
CA TYR A 107 7.44 -2.00 -3.34
C TYR A 107 6.81 -3.07 -2.46
N PHE A 108 6.10 -2.64 -1.43
CA PHE A 108 5.27 -3.53 -0.62
C PHE A 108 3.96 -3.78 -1.36
N VAL A 109 3.66 -5.05 -1.63
CA VAL A 109 2.54 -5.47 -2.47
C VAL A 109 1.86 -6.71 -1.90
N VAL A 110 0.60 -6.93 -2.29
CA VAL A 110 -0.09 -8.20 -2.06
C VAL A 110 0.53 -9.25 -2.99
N LYS A 111 0.90 -10.39 -2.41
CA LYS A 111 1.45 -11.55 -3.11
C LYS A 111 0.40 -12.63 -3.32
N PHE A 112 -0.48 -12.81 -2.34
CA PHE A 112 -1.55 -13.81 -2.38
C PHE A 112 -2.87 -13.16 -1.99
N TYR A 113 -3.87 -13.31 -2.84
CA TYR A 113 -5.23 -12.91 -2.54
C TYR A 113 -5.98 -14.12 -1.97
N THR A 114 -6.71 -13.93 -0.87
CA THR A 114 -7.66 -14.95 -0.40
C THR A 114 -8.88 -14.98 -1.32
N PRO A 115 -9.41 -16.17 -1.68
CA PRO A 115 -10.68 -16.27 -2.38
C PRO A 115 -11.88 -15.89 -1.50
N ASN A 116 -11.72 -15.84 -0.18
CA ASN A 116 -12.78 -15.54 0.77
C ASN A 116 -12.37 -14.41 1.72
N PRO A 117 -12.93 -13.20 1.60
CA PRO A 117 -12.62 -12.07 2.47
C PRO A 117 -12.82 -12.33 3.97
N SER A 118 -13.68 -13.30 4.32
CA SER A 118 -13.95 -13.69 5.72
C SER A 118 -12.77 -14.43 6.38
N GLU A 119 -11.78 -14.88 5.60
CA GLU A 119 -10.56 -15.50 6.14
C GLU A 119 -9.58 -14.47 6.70
N LEU A 120 -9.73 -13.20 6.32
CA LEU A 120 -8.95 -12.11 6.90
C LEU A 120 -9.54 -11.82 8.26
N GLU A 121 -8.76 -11.94 9.31
CA GLU A 121 -9.19 -11.62 10.67
C GLU A 121 -9.02 -10.11 10.93
N GLU A 122 -7.90 -9.55 10.51
CA GLU A 122 -7.52 -8.17 10.82
C GLU A 122 -8.13 -7.15 9.85
N GLU A 123 -8.72 -6.08 10.43
CA GLU A 123 -9.25 -4.98 9.64
C GLU A 123 -8.16 -4.25 8.86
N TYR A 124 -6.97 -4.15 9.45
CA TYR A 124 -5.84 -3.51 8.81
C TYR A 124 -5.37 -4.30 7.56
N THR A 125 -5.43 -5.62 7.58
CA THR A 125 -5.12 -6.45 6.41
C THR A 125 -6.14 -6.21 5.30
N ARG A 126 -7.43 -6.17 5.62
CA ARG A 126 -8.50 -5.82 4.67
C ARG A 126 -8.27 -4.44 4.05
N TYR A 127 -7.89 -3.46 4.88
CA TYR A 127 -7.54 -2.12 4.42
C TYR A 127 -6.37 -2.14 3.43
N LEU A 128 -5.26 -2.82 3.75
CA LEU A 128 -4.11 -2.92 2.85
C LEU A 128 -4.47 -3.60 1.52
N LEU A 129 -5.28 -4.66 1.54
CA LEU A 129 -5.78 -5.29 0.32
C LEU A 129 -6.63 -4.32 -0.52
N SER A 130 -7.47 -3.50 0.10
CA SER A 130 -8.24 -2.48 -0.60
C SER A 130 -7.35 -1.43 -1.28
N LEU A 131 -6.24 -1.05 -0.66
CA LEU A 131 -5.25 -0.14 -1.25
C LEU A 131 -4.54 -0.77 -2.45
N GLN A 132 -4.22 -2.07 -2.38
CA GLN A 132 -3.66 -2.78 -3.52
C GLN A 132 -4.65 -2.81 -4.69
N ILE A 133 -5.92 -3.15 -4.44
CA ILE A 133 -6.96 -3.14 -5.46
C ILE A 133 -7.10 -1.75 -6.10
N LYS A 134 -7.10 -0.70 -5.29
CA LYS A 134 -7.11 0.70 -5.79
C LYS A 134 -5.92 0.98 -6.69
N ARG A 135 -4.71 0.55 -6.30
CA ARG A 135 -3.50 0.70 -7.12
C ARG A 135 -3.62 -0.08 -8.44
N ASP A 136 -4.07 -1.32 -8.39
CA ASP A 136 -4.15 -2.19 -9.56
C ASP A 136 -5.21 -1.70 -10.56
N LEU A 137 -6.34 -1.17 -10.07
CA LEU A 137 -7.34 -0.49 -10.89
C LEU A 137 -6.74 0.74 -11.59
N ALA A 138 -6.06 1.62 -10.84
CA ALA A 138 -5.47 2.85 -11.37
C ALA A 138 -4.36 2.58 -12.40
N MET A 139 -3.59 1.51 -12.22
CA MET A 139 -2.53 1.07 -13.14
C MET A 139 -3.07 0.27 -14.33
N GLY A 140 -4.33 -0.15 -14.32
CA GLY A 140 -4.92 -1.02 -15.35
C GLY A 140 -4.45 -2.47 -15.26
N GLU A 141 -3.92 -2.90 -14.11
CA GLU A 141 -3.47 -4.27 -13.84
C GLU A 141 -4.62 -5.16 -13.36
N PHE A 142 -5.69 -4.55 -12.85
CA PHE A 142 -6.92 -5.26 -12.48
C PHE A 142 -7.89 -5.37 -13.66
N ILE A 143 -7.96 -6.56 -14.28
CA ILE A 143 -8.82 -6.80 -15.44
C ILE A 143 -10.25 -7.09 -14.99
N CYS A 144 -11.17 -6.17 -15.29
CA CYS A 144 -12.60 -6.39 -15.10
C CYS A 144 -13.45 -5.59 -16.10
N ILE A 145 -14.74 -5.91 -16.19
CA ILE A 145 -15.68 -5.15 -17.02
C ILE A 145 -15.94 -3.77 -16.39
N GLU A 146 -16.27 -2.79 -17.23
CA GLU A 146 -16.46 -1.39 -16.79
C GLU A 146 -17.48 -1.24 -15.64
N ASN A 147 -18.56 -2.02 -15.67
CA ASN A 147 -19.57 -1.99 -14.60
C ASN A 147 -19.00 -2.41 -13.25
N THR A 148 -18.16 -3.44 -13.22
CA THR A 148 -17.48 -3.91 -12.01
C THR A 148 -16.48 -2.88 -11.54
N ALA A 149 -15.65 -2.32 -12.44
CA ALA A 149 -14.72 -1.25 -12.11
C ALA A 149 -15.46 -0.04 -11.50
N ALA A 150 -16.57 0.40 -12.11
CA ALA A 150 -17.33 1.54 -11.63
C ALA A 150 -17.94 1.30 -10.24
N LEU A 151 -18.39 0.08 -9.96
CA LEU A 151 -18.89 -0.30 -8.63
C LEU A 151 -17.77 -0.34 -7.59
N MET A 152 -16.62 -0.93 -7.92
CA MET A 152 -15.46 -0.95 -7.02
C MET A 152 -14.96 0.46 -6.70
N VAL A 153 -14.90 1.33 -7.71
CA VAL A 153 -14.53 2.74 -7.52
C VAL A 153 -15.56 3.46 -6.65
N ALA A 154 -16.86 3.17 -6.79
CA ALA A 154 -17.87 3.74 -5.91
C ALA A 154 -17.65 3.35 -4.44
N TYR A 155 -17.29 2.09 -4.15
CA TYR A 155 -16.93 1.67 -2.79
C TYR A 155 -15.66 2.35 -2.27
N LEU A 156 -14.65 2.56 -3.12
CA LEU A 156 -13.44 3.31 -2.77
C LEU A 156 -13.74 4.78 -2.47
N VAL A 157 -14.67 5.37 -3.21
CA VAL A 157 -15.12 6.75 -3.00
C VAL A 157 -15.90 6.83 -1.69
N GLN A 158 -16.85 5.92 -1.45
CA GLN A 158 -17.63 5.85 -0.21
C GLN A 158 -16.72 5.75 1.02
N SER A 159 -15.66 4.93 0.97
CA SER A 159 -14.74 4.79 2.11
C SER A 159 -13.87 6.02 2.36
N GLU A 160 -13.62 6.85 1.34
CA GLU A 160 -12.78 8.04 1.43
C GLU A 160 -13.57 9.34 1.67
N CYS A 161 -14.80 9.40 1.15
CA CYS A 161 -15.64 10.60 1.10
C CYS A 161 -16.87 10.51 2.02
N GLY A 162 -17.18 9.31 2.55
CA GLY A 162 -18.42 9.05 3.28
C GLY A 162 -19.62 8.98 2.33
N ASP A 163 -20.83 9.09 2.91
CA ASP A 163 -22.09 9.00 2.17
C ASP A 163 -22.21 10.09 1.10
N PHE A 164 -22.88 9.75 0.00
CA PHE A 164 -23.20 10.73 -1.01
C PHE A 164 -24.17 11.81 -0.47
N SER A 165 -23.75 13.07 -0.55
CA SER A 165 -24.55 14.26 -0.28
C SER A 165 -24.70 15.08 -1.56
N PRO A 166 -25.92 15.40 -2.04
CA PRO A 166 -26.11 16.27 -3.20
C PRO A 166 -25.52 17.69 -3.03
N ASP A 167 -25.41 18.16 -1.78
CA ASP A 167 -24.86 19.48 -1.48
C ASP A 167 -23.33 19.48 -1.60
N ASP A 168 -22.68 18.39 -1.21
CA ASP A 168 -21.22 18.23 -1.28
C ASP A 168 -20.75 17.75 -2.67
N TYR A 169 -21.59 16.96 -3.35
CA TYR A 169 -21.29 16.32 -4.63
C TYR A 169 -22.38 16.63 -5.68
N PRO A 170 -22.48 17.89 -6.15
CA PRO A 170 -23.56 18.32 -7.05
C PRO A 170 -23.53 17.61 -8.41
N ASP A 171 -22.35 17.21 -8.87
CA ASP A 171 -22.16 16.48 -10.12
C ASP A 171 -20.98 15.49 -10.02
N HIS A 172 -20.61 14.84 -11.12
CA HIS A 172 -19.56 13.81 -11.17
C HIS A 172 -18.12 14.37 -11.00
N SER A 173 -17.93 15.69 -11.04
CA SER A 173 -16.60 16.33 -11.11
C SER A 173 -15.73 16.11 -9.86
N TYR A 174 -16.32 15.80 -8.70
CA TYR A 174 -15.56 15.42 -7.50
C TYR A 174 -14.66 14.19 -7.73
N LEU A 175 -15.01 13.35 -8.71
CA LEU A 175 -14.21 12.19 -9.12
C LEU A 175 -13.02 12.55 -10.01
N SER A 176 -13.01 13.75 -10.60
CA SER A 176 -11.96 14.20 -11.53
C SER A 176 -10.64 14.55 -10.83
N ALA A 177 -10.66 14.76 -9.50
CA ALA A 177 -9.45 15.04 -8.73
C ALA A 177 -8.51 13.81 -8.59
N ARG A 178 -9.00 12.60 -8.91
CA ARG A 178 -8.26 11.34 -8.73
C ARG A 178 -8.40 10.49 -9.99
N ASN A 179 -7.33 9.76 -10.31
CA ASN A 179 -7.34 8.76 -11.37
C ASN A 179 -7.57 7.38 -10.74
N PHE A 180 -8.78 6.86 -10.89
CA PHE A 180 -9.16 5.53 -10.41
C PHE A 180 -8.91 4.43 -11.44
N VAL A 181 -8.89 4.78 -12.73
CA VAL A 181 -8.61 3.88 -13.86
C VAL A 181 -7.82 4.65 -14.94
N PRO A 182 -7.02 3.99 -15.80
CA PRO A 182 -6.19 4.67 -16.81
C PRO A 182 -6.99 5.54 -17.80
N ASN A 183 -8.19 5.10 -18.18
CA ASN A 183 -9.06 5.77 -19.16
C ASN A 183 -10.34 6.26 -18.49
N GLN A 184 -10.22 7.10 -17.46
CA GLN A 184 -11.35 7.60 -16.68
C GLN A 184 -12.20 8.62 -17.46
N THR A 185 -13.15 8.13 -18.26
CA THR A 185 -14.04 8.97 -19.07
C THR A 185 -15.16 9.62 -18.25
N ILE A 186 -15.77 10.70 -18.77
CA ILE A 186 -16.94 11.33 -18.15
C ILE A 186 -18.11 10.34 -17.96
N PRO A 187 -18.51 9.52 -18.97
CA PRO A 187 -19.52 8.50 -18.78
C PRO A 187 -19.22 7.53 -17.64
N PHE A 188 -17.95 7.14 -17.47
CA PHE A 188 -17.51 6.30 -16.36
C PHE A 188 -17.69 7.01 -15.01
N GLN A 189 -17.28 8.28 -14.89
CA GLN A 189 -17.45 9.06 -13.66
C GLN A 189 -18.93 9.22 -13.28
N ILE A 190 -19.81 9.44 -14.26
CA ILE A 190 -21.27 9.49 -14.03
C ILE A 190 -21.78 8.16 -13.47
N LYS A 191 -21.33 7.02 -14.03
CA LYS A 191 -21.69 5.69 -13.55
C LYS A 191 -21.21 5.44 -12.12
N VAL A 192 -19.97 5.83 -11.80
CA VAL A 192 -19.41 5.76 -10.44
C VAL A 192 -20.26 6.58 -9.47
N MET A 193 -20.60 7.83 -9.81
CA MET A 193 -21.45 8.68 -8.97
C MET A 193 -22.85 8.06 -8.77
N GLN A 194 -23.44 7.47 -9.81
CA GLN A 194 -24.74 6.78 -9.71
C GLN A 194 -24.68 5.61 -8.73
N ASN A 195 -23.61 4.81 -8.77
CA ASN A 195 -23.39 3.73 -7.81
C ASN A 195 -23.16 4.28 -6.39
N HIS A 196 -22.36 5.34 -6.23
CA HIS A 196 -22.07 5.96 -4.93
C HIS A 196 -23.36 6.41 -4.22
N LYS A 197 -24.33 6.96 -4.96
CA LYS A 197 -25.67 7.32 -4.44
C LYS A 197 -26.45 6.15 -3.85
N GLN A 198 -26.12 4.90 -4.22
CA GLN A 198 -26.83 3.70 -3.79
C GLN A 198 -26.16 2.99 -2.61
N LEU A 199 -24.99 3.44 -2.16
CA LEU A 199 -24.19 2.77 -1.11
C LEU A 199 -24.57 3.17 0.32
N MET A 200 -25.79 3.68 0.53
CA MET A 200 -26.34 4.05 1.86
C MET A 200 -26.64 2.83 2.74
#